data_AF-A0A9Q9E446-F1
#
_entry.id   AF-A0A9Q9E446-F1
#
_cell.length_a   1.000
_cell.length_b   1.000
_cell.length_c   1.000
_cell.angle_alpha   90.00
_cell.angle_beta   90.00
_cell.angle_gamma   90.00
#
_symmetry.space_group_name_H-M   'P 1'
#
loop_
_entity.id
_entity.type
_entity.pdbx_description
1 polymer ?
#
loop_
_entity_poly.entity_id
_entity_poly.type
_entity_poly.pdbx_seq_one_letter_code
_entity_poly.pdbx_strand_id
1 'polypeptide(L)'
;MTEDEARNQLVERFGMNDVDRVAAFLTMVSTENSSQNLVAPSTLATIWTRHALDSAQLLFHVEQSSGRWLDIGTGGGFPGIVIALLSDHAVTMVEPRKRRAEFLQACVDRLNIANATVLTAKVEAVAGRFATISARAVASVEKLLQAAAHCATSDTRWILPRGRMGSGELAALQRDQRRVFYVEQSITDPESSILIVNTKEGRA
;
A
#
# COMPACT_ATOMS: atom_id res chain seq x y z
N MET A 1 8.60 -14.88 -11.42
CA MET A 1 8.72 -13.50 -11.93
C MET A 1 10.10 -12.97 -11.59
N THR A 2 10.84 -12.47 -12.57
CA THR A 2 12.16 -11.84 -12.40
C THR A 2 12.03 -10.33 -12.17
N GLU A 3 13.12 -9.67 -11.77
CA GLU A 3 13.15 -8.20 -11.60
C GLU A 3 12.91 -7.46 -12.91
N ASP A 4 13.48 -7.94 -14.01
CA ASP A 4 13.30 -7.34 -15.34
C ASP A 4 11.86 -7.51 -15.84
N GLU A 5 11.26 -8.69 -15.63
CA GLU A 5 9.84 -8.92 -15.93
C GLU A 5 8.95 -7.96 -15.15
N ALA A 6 9.20 -7.77 -13.85
CA ALA A 6 8.42 -6.86 -13.02
C ALA A 6 8.55 -5.41 -13.48
N ARG A 7 9.78 -4.96 -13.79
CA ARG A 7 10.02 -3.62 -14.33
C ARG A 7 9.32 -3.42 -15.68
N ASN A 8 9.45 -4.37 -16.60
CA ASN A 8 8.83 -4.29 -17.92
C ASN A 8 7.31 -4.21 -17.83
N GLN A 9 6.70 -4.98 -16.93
CA GLN A 9 5.26 -4.92 -16.71
C GLN A 9 4.81 -3.54 -16.19
N LEU A 10 5.60 -2.89 -15.34
CA LEU A 10 5.32 -1.51 -14.93
C LEU A 10 5.48 -0.53 -16.09
N VAL A 11 6.49 -0.69 -16.93
CA VAL A 11 6.71 0.18 -18.10
C VAL A 11 5.55 0.07 -19.08
N GLU A 12 5.08 -1.15 -19.36
CA GLU A 12 3.95 -1.39 -20.26
C GLU A 12 2.67 -0.71 -19.76
N ARG A 13 2.48 -0.61 -18.44
CA ARG A 13 1.24 -0.11 -17.84
C ARG A 13 1.24 1.38 -17.51
N PHE A 14 2.36 1.90 -17.00
CA PHE A 14 2.47 3.26 -16.50
C PHE A 14 3.40 4.14 -17.36
N GLY A 15 4.13 3.55 -18.29
CA GLY A 15 5.10 4.26 -19.12
C GLY A 15 6.46 4.44 -18.44
N MET A 16 7.49 4.64 -19.27
CA MET A 16 8.89 4.68 -18.80
C MET A 16 9.16 5.80 -17.79
N ASN A 17 8.57 6.99 -18.01
CA ASN A 17 8.84 8.16 -17.17
C ASN A 17 8.47 7.91 -15.71
N ASP A 18 7.30 7.33 -15.45
CA ASP A 18 6.85 7.04 -14.08
C ASP A 18 7.65 5.91 -13.45
N VAL A 19 8.04 4.91 -14.25
CA VAL A 19 8.91 3.81 -13.79
C VAL A 19 10.31 4.30 -13.43
N ASP A 20 10.86 5.28 -14.14
CA ASP A 20 12.16 5.87 -13.78
C ASP A 20 12.09 6.63 -12.46
N ARG A 21 10.95 7.28 -12.15
CA ARG A 21 10.71 7.88 -10.84
C ARG A 21 10.62 6.82 -9.73
N VAL A 22 9.97 5.69 -10.02
CA VAL A 22 9.97 4.53 -9.11
C VAL A 22 11.39 4.01 -8.91
N ALA A 23 12.21 3.88 -9.96
CA ALA A 23 13.61 3.45 -9.85
C ALA A 23 14.44 4.39 -8.96
N ALA A 24 14.22 5.71 -9.06
CA ALA A 24 14.85 6.69 -8.19
C ALA A 24 14.43 6.50 -6.72
N PHE A 25 13.14 6.26 -6.46
CA PHE A 25 12.65 5.91 -5.12
C PHE A 25 13.29 4.62 -4.59
N LEU A 26 13.37 3.54 -5.37
CA LEU A 26 13.98 2.28 -4.95
C LEU A 26 15.48 2.44 -4.61
N THR A 27 16.16 3.34 -5.31
CA THR A 27 17.53 3.73 -5.00
C THR A 27 17.61 4.39 -3.62
N MET A 28 16.73 5.35 -3.32
CA MET A 28 16.66 6.01 -2.01
C MET A 28 16.38 4.99 -0.88
N VAL A 29 15.47 4.05 -1.09
CA VAL A 29 15.20 2.96 -0.14
C VAL A 29 16.46 2.14 0.10
N SER A 30 17.15 1.71 -0.96
CA SER A 30 18.34 0.87 -0.86
C SER A 30 19.47 1.56 -0.10
N THR A 31 19.68 2.86 -0.33
CA THR A 31 20.67 3.67 0.39
C THR A 31 20.32 3.78 1.89
N GLU A 32 19.08 4.13 2.22
CA GLU A 32 18.65 4.33 3.61
C GLU A 32 18.46 3.01 4.38
N ASN A 33 18.30 1.88 3.67
CA ASN A 33 18.01 0.59 4.30
C ASN A 33 19.09 0.17 5.32
N SER A 34 20.34 0.50 5.03
CA SER A 34 21.49 0.24 5.93
C SER A 34 21.35 0.91 7.30
N SER A 35 20.59 2.02 7.39
CA SER A 35 20.45 2.84 8.58
C SER A 35 19.16 2.58 9.36
N GLN A 36 18.09 2.13 8.70
CA GLN A 36 16.75 2.04 9.31
C GLN A 36 16.05 0.69 9.15
N ASN A 37 16.59 -0.24 8.34
CA ASN A 37 15.91 -1.49 7.97
C ASN A 37 14.48 -1.20 7.48
N LEU A 38 14.38 -0.38 6.42
CA LEU A 38 13.12 0.00 5.77
C LEU A 38 12.41 -1.21 5.15
N VAL A 39 13.20 -2.10 4.56
CA VAL A 39 12.79 -3.41 4.02
C VAL A 39 13.71 -4.51 4.54
N ALA A 40 13.26 -5.77 4.42
CA ALA A 40 14.10 -6.90 4.81
C ALA A 40 15.35 -6.94 3.92
N PRO A 41 16.57 -7.16 4.47
CA PRO A 41 17.78 -7.22 3.66
C PRO A 41 17.72 -8.27 2.53
N SER A 42 17.03 -9.38 2.77
CA SER A 42 16.83 -10.46 1.80
C SER A 42 15.97 -10.07 0.59
N THR A 43 15.20 -8.97 0.67
CA THR A 43 14.32 -8.53 -0.43
C THR A 43 14.91 -7.37 -1.25
N LEU A 44 16.11 -6.88 -0.91
CA LEU A 44 16.76 -5.81 -1.67
C LEU A 44 17.16 -6.25 -3.09
N ALA A 45 17.60 -7.51 -3.25
CA ALA A 45 17.93 -8.06 -4.56
C ALA A 45 16.70 -8.32 -5.45
N THR A 46 15.51 -8.27 -4.85
CA THR A 46 14.22 -8.52 -5.49
C THR A 46 13.25 -7.34 -5.27
N ILE A 47 13.79 -6.13 -5.22
CA ILE A 47 13.05 -4.94 -4.79
C ILE A 47 11.95 -4.53 -5.78
N TRP A 48 12.15 -4.77 -7.08
CA TRP A 48 11.11 -4.53 -8.09
C TRP A 48 9.93 -5.46 -7.91
N THR A 49 10.16 -6.77 -7.80
CA THR A 49 9.10 -7.76 -7.62
C THR A 49 8.44 -7.65 -6.24
N ARG A 50 9.22 -7.66 -5.15
CA ARG A 50 8.71 -7.73 -3.76
C ARG A 50 8.16 -6.42 -3.21
N HIS A 51 8.51 -5.29 -3.82
CA HIS A 51 8.12 -3.99 -3.31
C HIS A 51 7.49 -3.07 -4.36
N ALA A 52 8.12 -2.86 -5.52
CA ALA A 52 7.57 -1.94 -6.53
C ALA A 52 6.28 -2.49 -7.17
N LEU A 53 6.36 -3.61 -7.90
CA LEU A 53 5.21 -4.21 -8.56
C LEU A 53 4.17 -4.72 -7.54
N ASP A 54 4.63 -5.26 -6.41
CA ASP A 54 3.75 -5.69 -5.32
C ASP A 54 2.88 -4.55 -4.76
N SER A 55 3.39 -3.31 -4.80
CA SER A 55 2.65 -2.10 -4.42
C SER A 55 1.80 -1.58 -5.58
N ALA A 56 2.34 -1.57 -6.79
CA ALA A 56 1.65 -1.06 -7.98
C ALA A 56 0.41 -1.89 -8.36
N GLN A 57 0.43 -3.20 -8.13
CA GLN A 57 -0.73 -4.07 -8.43
C GLN A 57 -1.99 -3.66 -7.65
N LEU A 58 -1.87 -2.93 -6.53
CA LEU A 58 -3.04 -2.43 -5.80
C LEU A 58 -3.86 -1.45 -6.64
N LEU A 59 -3.23 -0.73 -7.57
CA LEU A 59 -3.91 0.14 -8.53
C LEU A 59 -4.77 -0.65 -9.52
N PHE A 60 -4.61 -1.98 -9.62
CA PHE A 60 -5.41 -2.81 -10.53
C PHE A 60 -6.78 -3.14 -9.95
N HIS A 61 -6.98 -2.85 -8.67
CA HIS A 61 -8.20 -3.16 -7.92
C HIS A 61 -8.98 -1.89 -7.54
N VAL A 62 -8.62 -0.74 -8.08
CA VAL A 62 -9.36 0.52 -7.97
C VAL A 62 -9.72 1.05 -9.33
N GLU A 63 -10.79 1.84 -9.40
CA GLU A 63 -11.03 2.68 -10.56
C GLU A 63 -9.97 3.78 -10.58
N GLN A 64 -9.55 4.21 -11.78
CA GLN A 64 -8.57 5.29 -11.94
C GLN A 64 -9.10 6.68 -11.53
N SER A 65 -10.27 6.76 -10.89
CA SER A 65 -10.83 8.04 -10.44
C SER A 65 -10.00 8.62 -9.28
N SER A 66 -9.86 9.94 -9.26
CA SER A 66 -9.03 10.71 -8.32
C SER A 66 -9.58 10.73 -6.88
N GLY A 67 -9.65 9.57 -6.23
CA GLY A 67 -10.04 9.41 -4.84
C GLY A 67 -8.90 9.66 -3.86
N ARG A 68 -9.23 10.04 -2.63
CA ARG A 68 -8.24 10.11 -1.53
C ARG A 68 -7.81 8.69 -1.13
N TRP A 69 -6.50 8.47 -1.06
CA TRP A 69 -5.91 7.21 -0.65
C TRP A 69 -5.23 7.38 0.72
N LEU A 70 -5.49 6.47 1.65
CA LEU A 70 -4.78 6.39 2.93
C LEU A 70 -3.89 5.17 2.96
N ASP A 71 -2.60 5.35 3.19
CA ASP A 71 -1.67 4.25 3.45
C ASP A 71 -1.25 4.25 4.93
N ILE A 72 -1.62 3.19 5.64
CA ILE A 72 -1.42 3.07 7.09
C ILE A 72 -0.17 2.26 7.38
N GLY A 73 0.76 2.85 8.13
CA GLY A 73 2.03 2.21 8.47
C GLY A 73 2.95 2.10 7.26
N THR A 74 3.01 3.16 6.45
CA THR A 74 3.75 3.20 5.17
C THR A 74 5.21 2.77 5.28
N GLY A 75 5.85 2.95 6.45
CA GLY A 75 7.16 2.40 6.73
C GLY A 75 8.24 2.87 5.75
N GLY A 76 8.76 1.95 4.94
CA GLY A 76 9.76 2.22 3.91
C GLY A 76 9.22 2.87 2.63
N GLY A 77 7.94 3.28 2.60
CA GLY A 77 7.31 3.92 1.43
C GLY A 77 6.40 3.00 0.63
N PHE A 78 6.17 1.76 1.09
CA PHE A 78 5.37 0.78 0.35
C PHE A 78 4.05 0.47 1.08
N PRO A 79 2.90 0.55 0.40
CA PRO A 79 2.73 0.91 -1.02
C PRO A 79 2.64 2.41 -1.32
N GLY A 80 2.54 3.29 -0.31
CA GLY A 80 2.16 4.69 -0.46
C GLY A 80 2.94 5.52 -1.49
N ILE A 81 4.29 5.50 -1.48
CA ILE A 81 5.10 6.28 -2.43
C ILE A 81 4.93 5.76 -3.85
N VAL A 82 4.88 4.43 -4.02
CA VAL A 82 4.68 3.82 -5.35
C VAL A 82 3.33 4.22 -5.92
N ILE A 83 2.26 4.18 -5.11
CA ILE A 83 0.92 4.62 -5.53
C ILE A 83 0.93 6.10 -5.92
N ALA A 84 1.55 6.96 -5.12
CA ALA A 84 1.59 8.39 -5.39
C ALA A 84 2.38 8.73 -6.67
N LEU A 85 3.40 7.93 -7.01
CA LEU A 85 4.17 8.07 -8.25
C LEU A 85 3.44 7.56 -9.50
N LEU A 86 2.56 6.56 -9.35
CA LEU A 86 1.94 5.85 -10.47
C LEU A 86 0.44 6.18 -10.66
N SER A 87 -0.08 7.15 -9.93
CA SER A 87 -1.50 7.53 -10.00
C SER A 87 -1.75 8.97 -9.57
N ASP A 88 -2.93 9.49 -9.94
CA ASP A 88 -3.41 10.82 -9.55
C ASP A 88 -4.16 10.83 -8.20
N HIS A 89 -4.11 9.74 -7.44
CA HIS A 89 -4.74 9.69 -6.12
C HIS A 89 -4.08 10.71 -5.17
N ALA A 90 -4.88 11.37 -4.34
CA ALA A 90 -4.36 12.18 -3.24
C ALA A 90 -3.97 11.24 -2.09
N VAL A 91 -2.68 10.90 -2.00
CA VAL A 91 -2.15 9.89 -1.08
C VAL A 91 -1.75 10.52 0.25
N THR A 92 -2.35 10.05 1.34
CA THR A 92 -1.93 10.33 2.71
C THR A 92 -1.21 9.11 3.27
N MET A 93 0.06 9.26 3.64
CA MET A 93 0.88 8.22 4.26
C MET A 93 1.00 8.49 5.76
N VAL A 94 0.70 7.50 6.58
CA VAL A 94 0.70 7.62 8.05
C VAL A 94 1.74 6.70 8.63
N GLU A 95 2.71 7.26 9.36
CA GLU A 95 3.80 6.51 9.97
C GLU A 95 4.15 7.08 11.35
N PRO A 96 3.95 6.32 12.44
CA PRO A 96 4.19 6.83 13.79
C PRO A 96 5.69 6.98 14.14
N ARG A 97 6.59 6.29 13.45
CA ARG A 97 8.04 6.38 13.72
C ARG A 97 8.65 7.57 12.99
N LYS A 98 9.02 8.58 13.76
CA LYS A 98 9.58 9.85 13.27
C LYS A 98 10.63 9.69 12.17
N ARG A 99 11.68 8.87 12.36
CA ARG A 99 12.74 8.68 11.36
C ARG A 99 12.24 8.10 10.03
N ARG A 100 11.20 7.27 10.06
CA ARG A 100 10.59 6.73 8.84
C ARG A 100 9.73 7.78 8.16
N ALA A 101 8.95 8.54 8.92
CA ALA A 101 8.18 9.66 8.37
C ALA A 101 9.10 10.74 7.76
N GLU A 102 10.24 11.05 8.39
CA GLU A 102 11.27 11.94 7.82
C GLU A 102 11.83 11.39 6.50
N PHE A 103 12.07 10.08 6.39
CA PHE A 103 12.45 9.44 5.13
C PHE A 103 11.34 9.55 4.07
N LEU A 104 10.08 9.32 4.43
CA LEU A 104 8.95 9.49 3.51
C LEU A 104 8.86 10.93 2.99
N GLN A 105 9.03 11.93 3.88
CA GLN A 105 9.05 13.33 3.48
C GLN A 105 10.21 13.63 2.53
N ALA A 106 11.41 13.11 2.82
CA ALA A 106 12.56 13.27 1.93
C ALA A 106 12.30 12.66 0.54
N CYS A 107 11.61 11.51 0.45
CA CYS A 107 11.18 10.92 -0.83
C CYS A 107 10.19 11.84 -1.57
N VAL A 108 9.17 12.35 -0.88
CA VAL A 108 8.17 13.27 -1.46
C VAL A 108 8.85 14.52 -2.02
N ASP A 109 9.73 15.13 -1.25
CA ASP A 109 10.44 16.36 -1.64
C ASP A 109 11.41 16.09 -2.81
N ARG A 110 12.22 15.03 -2.71
CA ARG A 110 13.25 14.72 -3.72
C ARG A 110 12.66 14.33 -5.07
N LEU A 111 11.50 13.67 -5.07
CA LEU A 111 10.83 13.17 -6.27
C LEU A 111 9.70 14.08 -6.75
N ASN A 112 9.52 15.24 -6.10
CA ASN A 112 8.50 16.25 -6.38
C ASN A 112 7.09 15.64 -6.48
N ILE A 113 6.67 14.88 -5.46
CA ILE A 113 5.37 14.19 -5.45
C ILE A 113 4.29 15.14 -4.92
N ALA A 114 3.63 15.86 -5.83
CA ALA A 114 2.67 16.92 -5.46
C ALA A 114 1.36 16.40 -4.81
N ASN A 115 1.00 15.15 -5.07
CA ASN A 115 -0.22 14.50 -4.59
C ASN A 115 -0.01 13.66 -3.31
N ALA A 116 1.12 13.82 -2.62
CA ALA A 116 1.45 13.07 -1.41
C ALA A 116 1.47 13.95 -0.14
N THR A 117 0.94 13.42 0.96
CA THR A 117 1.02 14.02 2.29
C THR A 117 1.55 12.98 3.28
N VAL A 118 2.55 13.35 4.09
CA VAL A 118 3.11 12.49 5.14
C VAL A 118 2.63 12.97 6.51
N LEU A 119 2.09 12.06 7.31
CA LEU A 119 1.66 12.32 8.68
C LEU A 119 2.45 11.45 9.66
N THR A 120 3.23 12.10 10.51
CA THR A 120 3.93 11.44 11.63
C THR A 120 2.96 11.19 12.78
N ALA A 121 2.11 10.18 12.65
CA ALA A 121 1.05 9.90 13.61
C ALA A 121 0.66 8.42 13.60
N LYS A 122 -0.18 8.03 14.56
CA LYS A 122 -0.97 6.79 14.44
C LYS A 122 -2.27 7.08 13.69
N VAL A 123 -2.90 6.04 13.14
CA VAL A 123 -4.10 6.20 12.33
C VAL A 123 -5.28 6.80 13.09
N GLU A 124 -5.36 6.59 14.41
CA GLU A 124 -6.42 7.12 15.27
C GLU A 124 -6.44 8.66 15.34
N ALA A 125 -5.35 9.32 14.97
CA ALA A 125 -5.25 10.78 14.92
C ALA A 125 -5.51 11.36 13.51
N VAL A 126 -5.79 10.52 12.52
CA VAL A 126 -5.97 10.94 11.13
C VAL A 126 -7.36 11.49 10.94
N ALA A 127 -7.45 12.66 10.30
CA ALA A 127 -8.73 13.29 9.98
C ALA A 127 -9.14 13.03 8.53
N GLY A 128 -10.45 12.87 8.32
CA GLY A 128 -11.06 12.81 6.99
C GLY A 128 -11.67 11.45 6.66
N ARG A 129 -12.03 11.29 5.39
CA ARG A 129 -12.58 10.07 4.80
C ARG A 129 -11.84 9.77 3.51
N PHE A 130 -11.61 8.50 3.24
CA PHE A 130 -10.78 8.03 2.14
C PHE A 130 -11.55 7.05 1.27
N ALA A 131 -11.39 7.17 -0.05
CA ALA A 131 -11.99 6.25 -1.01
C ALA A 131 -11.26 4.90 -0.98
N THR A 132 -9.95 4.92 -0.73
CA THR A 132 -9.14 3.71 -0.65
C THR A 132 -8.24 3.74 0.59
N ILE A 133 -8.13 2.59 1.26
CA ILE A 133 -7.22 2.42 2.41
C ILE A 133 -6.35 1.19 2.18
N SER A 134 -5.03 1.37 2.20
CA SER A 134 -4.05 0.29 2.18
C SER A 134 -3.30 0.18 3.50
N ALA A 135 -2.83 -1.02 3.78
CA ALA A 135 -1.85 -1.27 4.82
C ALA A 135 -1.11 -2.57 4.51
N ARG A 136 0.22 -2.53 4.55
CA ARG A 136 1.07 -3.71 4.36
C ARG A 136 1.56 -4.23 5.70
N ALA A 137 1.76 -5.55 5.80
CA ALA A 137 2.31 -6.22 6.98
C ALA A 137 1.51 -5.99 8.28
N VAL A 138 0.18 -5.96 8.18
CA VAL A 138 -0.69 -5.82 9.35
C VAL A 138 -0.78 -7.13 10.13
N ALA A 139 -0.57 -7.05 11.45
CA ALA A 139 -0.65 -8.22 12.34
C ALA A 139 -2.09 -8.73 12.51
N SER A 140 -3.10 -7.87 12.33
CA SER A 140 -4.51 -8.23 12.42
C SER A 140 -5.34 -7.28 11.57
N VAL A 141 -6.05 -7.84 10.59
CA VAL A 141 -7.00 -7.10 9.75
C VAL A 141 -8.13 -6.52 10.58
N GLU A 142 -8.66 -7.28 11.54
CA GLU A 142 -9.75 -6.80 12.39
C GLU A 142 -9.35 -5.54 13.19
N LYS A 143 -8.18 -5.58 13.84
CA LYS A 143 -7.67 -4.42 14.60
C LYS A 143 -7.42 -3.21 13.70
N LEU A 144 -6.88 -3.43 12.50
CA LEU A 144 -6.70 -2.36 11.51
C LEU A 144 -8.05 -1.73 11.15
N LEU A 145 -9.03 -2.56 10.78
CA LEU A 145 -10.35 -2.11 10.37
C LEU A 145 -11.08 -1.36 11.49
N GLN A 146 -10.86 -1.73 12.75
CA GLN A 146 -11.39 -1.01 13.92
C GLN A 146 -10.67 0.33 14.13
N ALA A 147 -9.34 0.33 14.18
CA ALA A 147 -8.55 1.53 14.43
C ALA A 147 -8.77 2.62 13.37
N ALA A 148 -8.93 2.21 12.11
CA ALA A 148 -9.12 3.11 10.98
C ALA A 148 -10.59 3.24 10.53
N ALA A 149 -11.57 2.72 11.29
CA ALA A 149 -12.99 2.78 10.94
C ALA A 149 -13.48 4.22 10.70
N HIS A 150 -12.98 5.15 11.50
CA HIS A 150 -13.30 6.58 11.39
C HIS A 150 -12.75 7.23 10.11
N CYS A 151 -11.80 6.61 9.42
CA CYS A 151 -11.29 7.08 8.12
C CYS A 151 -12.10 6.53 6.93
N ALA A 152 -13.03 5.60 7.16
CA ALA A 152 -13.79 4.91 6.12
C ALA A 152 -15.26 5.35 6.05
N THR A 153 -15.86 5.06 4.90
CA THR A 153 -17.29 5.18 4.58
C THR A 153 -17.81 3.81 4.11
N SER A 154 -19.10 3.72 3.75
CA SER A 154 -19.65 2.53 3.08
C SER A 154 -18.91 2.19 1.79
N ASP A 155 -18.44 3.21 1.07
CA ASP A 155 -17.89 3.10 -0.28
C ASP A 155 -16.36 2.94 -0.26
N THR A 156 -15.76 3.01 0.93
CA THR A 156 -14.32 2.85 1.09
C THR A 156 -13.90 1.42 0.77
N ARG A 157 -12.99 1.29 -0.19
CA ARG A 157 -12.33 0.04 -0.54
C ARG A 157 -11.05 -0.13 0.26
N TRP A 158 -10.93 -1.23 0.99
CA TRP A 158 -9.68 -1.59 1.66
C TRP A 158 -8.91 -2.56 0.79
N ILE A 159 -7.61 -2.31 0.60
CA ILE A 159 -6.74 -3.14 -0.25
C ILE A 159 -5.52 -3.52 0.57
N LEU A 160 -5.50 -4.76 1.06
CA LEU A 160 -4.56 -5.22 2.07
C LEU A 160 -3.69 -6.34 1.51
N PRO A 161 -2.46 -6.05 1.05
CA PRO A 161 -1.50 -7.07 0.66
C PRO A 161 -1.16 -7.98 1.84
N ARG A 162 -1.24 -9.28 1.61
CA ARG A 162 -0.93 -10.33 2.59
C ARG A 162 0.01 -11.34 1.95
N GLY A 163 0.91 -11.88 2.78
CA GLY A 163 1.56 -13.14 2.43
C GLY A 163 0.54 -14.28 2.51
N ARG A 164 1.05 -15.50 2.70
CA ARG A 164 0.22 -16.70 2.84
C ARG A 164 -0.84 -16.54 3.93
N MET A 165 -2.11 -16.54 3.53
CA MET A 165 -3.23 -16.59 4.46
C MET A 165 -3.54 -18.04 4.81
N GLY A 166 -3.58 -18.34 6.11
CA GLY A 166 -3.99 -19.65 6.59
C GLY A 166 -5.51 -19.85 6.47
N SER A 167 -5.94 -21.10 6.34
CA SER A 167 -7.38 -21.46 6.25
C SER A 167 -8.20 -20.94 7.44
N GLY A 168 -7.62 -20.92 8.64
CA GLY A 168 -8.27 -20.37 9.84
C GLY A 168 -8.50 -18.86 9.81
N GLU A 169 -7.62 -18.09 9.16
CA GLU A 169 -7.77 -16.65 9.03
C GLU A 169 -8.87 -16.30 8.02
N LEU A 170 -8.89 -16.97 6.87
CA LEU A 170 -9.98 -16.86 5.89
C LEU A 170 -11.33 -17.19 6.52
N ALA A 171 -11.42 -18.28 7.27
CA ALA A 171 -12.65 -18.67 7.95
C ALA A 171 -13.11 -17.64 9.00
N ALA A 172 -12.18 -16.96 9.68
CA ALA A 172 -12.52 -15.90 10.63
C ALA A 172 -13.10 -14.67 9.93
N LEU A 173 -12.50 -14.26 8.80
CA LEU A 173 -12.99 -13.13 7.99
C LEU A 173 -14.39 -13.41 7.42
N GLN A 174 -14.65 -14.64 6.95
CA GLN A 174 -15.95 -15.05 6.41
C GLN A 174 -17.10 -15.02 7.42
N ARG A 175 -16.81 -15.01 8.74
CA ARG A 175 -17.84 -14.92 9.78
C ARG A 175 -18.38 -13.49 9.97
N ASP A 176 -17.66 -12.45 9.54
CA ASP A 176 -18.13 -11.07 9.66
C ASP A 176 -19.15 -10.74 8.56
N GLN A 177 -20.43 -10.90 8.88
CA GLN A 177 -21.52 -10.72 7.92
C GLN A 177 -21.70 -9.27 7.45
N ARG A 178 -21.06 -8.28 8.10
CA ARG A 178 -21.17 -6.84 7.78
C ARG A 178 -20.26 -6.39 6.64
N ARG A 179 -19.32 -7.24 6.23
CA ARG A 179 -18.30 -6.90 5.23
C ARG A 179 -18.29 -7.94 4.12
N VAL A 180 -17.88 -7.53 2.93
CA VAL A 180 -17.58 -8.45 1.83
C VAL A 180 -16.07 -8.50 1.67
N PHE A 181 -15.52 -9.72 1.70
CA PHE A 181 -14.11 -9.98 1.51
C PHE A 181 -13.92 -10.68 0.17
N TYR A 182 -13.09 -10.10 -0.69
CA TYR A 182 -12.59 -10.72 -1.91
C TYR A 182 -11.11 -11.01 -1.70
N VAL A 183 -10.65 -12.15 -2.21
CA VAL A 183 -9.25 -12.55 -2.14
C VAL A 183 -8.75 -12.70 -3.56
N GLU A 184 -7.86 -11.80 -3.94
CA GLU A 184 -7.17 -11.83 -5.22
C GLU A 184 -5.79 -12.44 -5.03
N GLN A 185 -5.31 -13.21 -6.00
CA GLN A 185 -3.94 -13.73 -5.94
C GLN A 185 -2.95 -12.64 -6.34
N SER A 186 -1.84 -12.54 -5.61
CA SER A 186 -0.77 -11.62 -5.98
C SER A 186 -0.12 -12.07 -7.28
N ILE A 187 0.13 -11.14 -8.19
CA ILE A 187 0.85 -11.46 -9.44
C ILE A 187 2.35 -11.67 -9.20
N THR A 188 2.87 -11.18 -8.07
CA THR A 188 4.32 -11.21 -7.77
C THR A 188 4.74 -12.47 -7.02
N ASP A 189 3.81 -13.14 -6.34
CA ASP A 189 4.08 -14.30 -5.49
C ASP A 189 2.81 -15.17 -5.37
N PRO A 190 2.82 -16.41 -5.89
CA PRO A 190 1.65 -17.31 -5.89
C PRO A 190 1.12 -17.66 -4.50
N GLU A 191 1.95 -17.55 -3.47
CA GLU A 191 1.55 -17.82 -2.08
C GLU A 191 1.04 -16.55 -1.38
N SER A 192 1.12 -15.38 -2.02
CA SER A 192 0.66 -14.11 -1.48
C SER A 192 -0.71 -13.74 -2.07
N SER A 193 -1.53 -13.04 -1.29
CA SER A 193 -2.88 -12.65 -1.70
C SER A 193 -3.16 -11.20 -1.33
N ILE A 194 -4.07 -10.57 -2.05
CA ILE A 194 -4.58 -9.25 -1.74
C ILE A 194 -6.00 -9.42 -1.21
N LEU A 195 -6.19 -9.01 0.04
CA LEU A 195 -7.51 -8.98 0.65
C LEU A 195 -8.17 -7.64 0.32
N ILE A 196 -9.27 -7.70 -0.44
CA ILE A 196 -10.11 -6.54 -0.75
C ILE A 196 -11.32 -6.59 0.17
N VAL A 197 -11.53 -5.53 0.95
CA VAL A 197 -12.67 -5.42 1.86
C VAL A 197 -13.55 -4.26 1.43
N ASN A 198 -14.83 -4.55 1.20
CA ASN A 198 -15.86 -3.53 1.03
C ASN A 198 -16.80 -3.61 2.24
N THR A 199 -17.27 -2.47 2.73
CA THR A 199 -18.34 -2.44 3.71
C THR A 199 -19.63 -2.83 2.99
N LYS A 200 -20.44 -3.75 3.53
CA LYS A 200 -21.78 -3.95 2.95
C LYS A 200 -22.58 -2.68 3.19
N GLU A 201 -23.26 -2.17 2.16
CA GLU A 201 -24.38 -1.26 2.37
C GLU A 201 -25.31 -1.92 3.39
N GLY A 202 -25.51 -1.27 4.53
CA GLY A 202 -26.62 -1.60 5.39
C GLY A 202 -27.87 -1.38 4.56
N ARG A 203 -28.65 -2.44 4.31
CA ARG A 203 -30.05 -2.22 3.96
C ARG A 203 -30.65 -1.41 5.10
N ALA A 204 -30.90 -0.13 4.81
CA ALA A 204 -31.76 0.72 5.63
C ALA A 204 -33.14 0.07 5.78
#